data_AF-A0A838J8G6-F1
#
_entry.id   AF-A0A838J8G6-F1
#
_cell.length_a   1.000
_cell.length_b   1.000
_cell.length_c   1.000
_cell.angle_alpha   90.00
_cell.angle_beta   90.00
_cell.angle_gamma   90.00
#
_symmetry.space_group_name_H-M   'P 1'
#
loop_
_entity.id
_entity.type
_entity.pdbx_description
1 polymer ?
#
loop_
_entity_poly.entity_id
_entity_poly.type
_entity_poly.pdbx_seq_one_letter_code
_entity_poly.pdbx_strand_id
1 'polypeptide(L)'
;MSTVVSETASIDDRTMQQANLWRRILLSLCLVSLFALALWLYLHTLALPFDRDSYDEGVYWQTLRSMGAGYRLYSPTFYSQPPAFLLSIYPIYELFGQTLWSARLGIVVVAL
;
A
#
# COMPACT_ATOMS: atom_id res chain seq x y z
N MET A 1 46.56 4.10 -34.79
CA MET A 1 45.65 2.93 -34.78
C MET A 1 45.04 2.69 -33.39
N SER A 2 45.76 2.91 -32.29
CA SER A 2 45.24 2.83 -30.91
C SER A 2 44.23 3.91 -30.50
N THR A 3 44.34 5.12 -31.06
CA THR A 3 43.47 6.26 -30.74
C THR A 3 42.03 6.07 -31.24
N VAL A 4 41.86 5.55 -32.46
CA VAL A 4 40.54 5.27 -33.06
C VAL A 4 39.79 4.17 -32.29
N VAL A 5 40.50 3.13 -31.85
CA VAL A 5 39.92 2.06 -31.02
C VAL A 5 39.46 2.60 -29.66
N SER A 6 40.25 3.46 -29.03
CA SER A 6 39.89 4.11 -27.75
C SER A 6 38.66 5.02 -27.89
N GLU A 7 38.58 5.79 -28.97
CA GLU A 7 37.47 6.71 -29.22
C GLU A 7 36.15 5.96 -29.45
N THR A 8 36.17 4.90 -30.27
CA THR A 8 34.99 4.04 -30.51
C THR A 8 34.49 3.35 -29.24
N ALA A 9 35.38 2.80 -28.41
CA ALA A 9 35.02 2.20 -27.12
C ALA A 9 34.40 3.22 -26.16
N SER A 10 34.91 4.46 -26.15
CA SER A 10 34.37 5.54 -25.31
C SER A 10 32.98 6.03 -25.75
N ILE A 11 32.66 5.93 -27.04
CA ILE A 11 31.35 6.31 -27.59
C ILE A 11 30.35 5.21 -27.25
N ASP A 12 30.72 3.95 -27.42
CA ASP A 12 29.87 2.79 -27.09
C ASP A 12 29.48 2.80 -25.60
N ASP A 13 30.45 2.97 -24.70
CA ASP A 13 30.19 3.05 -23.24
C ASP A 13 29.25 4.22 -22.88
N ARG A 14 29.43 5.40 -23.48
CA ARG A 14 28.53 6.55 -23.28
C ARG A 14 27.10 6.26 -23.77
N THR A 15 26.94 5.59 -24.91
CA THR A 15 25.61 5.24 -25.44
C THR A 15 24.90 4.21 -24.56
N MET A 16 25.64 3.20 -24.06
CA MET A 16 25.12 2.19 -23.14
C MET A 16 24.74 2.82 -21.78
N GLN A 17 25.56 3.72 -21.25
CA GLN A 17 25.26 4.45 -20.02
C GLN A 17 24.02 5.34 -20.16
N GLN A 18 23.90 6.05 -21.28
CA GLN A 18 22.73 6.89 -21.58
C GLN A 18 21.45 6.05 -21.71
N ALA A 19 21.49 4.92 -22.43
CA ALA A 19 20.36 4.01 -22.56
C ALA A 19 19.91 3.44 -21.20
N ASN A 20 20.87 3.07 -20.34
CA ASN A 20 20.59 2.60 -18.98
C ASN A 20 19.97 3.68 -18.09
N LEU A 21 20.40 4.94 -18.21
CA LEU A 21 19.81 6.06 -17.49
C LEU A 21 18.35 6.28 -17.91
N TRP A 22 18.07 6.34 -19.21
CA TRP A 22 16.70 6.49 -19.72
C TRP A 22 15.81 5.33 -19.30
N ARG A 23 16.31 4.10 -19.37
CA ARG A 23 15.58 2.93 -18.86
C ARG A 23 15.23 3.07 -17.37
N ARG A 24 16.18 3.50 -16.53
CA ARG A 24 15.92 3.75 -15.10
C ARG A 24 14.88 4.84 -14.91
N ILE A 25 14.97 5.95 -15.63
CA ILE A 25 14.00 7.05 -15.55
C ILE A 25 12.60 6.57 -15.94
N LEU A 26 12.48 5.86 -17.06
CA LEU A 26 11.19 5.33 -17.53
C LEU A 26 10.58 4.32 -16.54
N LEU A 27 11.41 3.44 -15.96
CA LEU A 27 10.95 2.51 -14.93
C LEU A 27 10.51 3.25 -13.66
N SER A 28 11.29 4.22 -13.19
CA SER A 28 10.91 5.04 -12.03
C SER A 28 9.63 5.81 -12.27
N LEU A 29 9.46 6.44 -13.44
CA LEU A 29 8.23 7.14 -13.80
C LEU A 29 7.04 6.19 -13.83
N CYS A 30 7.19 5.02 -14.43
CA CYS A 30 6.14 4.00 -14.47
C CYS A 30 5.72 3.57 -13.05
N LEU A 31 6.69 3.27 -12.17
CA LEU A 31 6.41 2.89 -10.78
C LEU A 31 5.72 4.01 -10.00
N VAL A 32 6.19 5.26 -10.14
CA VAL A 32 5.57 6.42 -9.49
C VAL A 32 4.15 6.64 -9.98
N SER A 33 3.90 6.52 -11.29
CA SER A 33 2.55 6.65 -11.86
C SER A 33 1.61 5.55 -11.37
N LEU A 34 2.07 4.30 -11.31
CA LEU A 34 1.29 3.18 -10.77
C LEU A 34 0.98 3.37 -9.29
N PHE A 35 1.96 3.80 -8.50
CA PHE A 35 1.76 4.08 -7.08
C PHE A 35 0.77 5.23 -6.86
N ALA A 36 0.88 6.33 -7.62
CA ALA A 36 -0.04 7.45 -7.54
C ALA A 36 -1.48 7.04 -7.93
N LEU A 37 -1.62 6.20 -8.96
CA LEU A 37 -2.91 5.66 -9.37
C LEU A 37 -3.51 4.76 -8.27
N ALA A 38 -2.71 3.85 -7.69
CA ALA A 38 -3.15 3.00 -6.59
C ALA A 38 -3.61 3.85 -5.39
N LEU A 39 -2.80 4.83 -4.99
CA LEU A 39 -3.13 5.75 -3.90
C LEU A 39 -4.45 6.49 -4.16
N TRP A 40 -4.66 7.00 -5.38
CA TRP A 40 -5.93 7.65 -5.75
C TRP A 40 -7.11 6.66 -5.69
N LEU A 41 -6.95 5.45 -6.23
CA LEU A 41 -7.99 4.42 -6.21
C LEU A 41 -8.37 3.98 -4.78
N TYR A 42 -7.43 3.98 -3.85
CA TYR A 42 -7.72 3.63 -2.45
C TYR A 42 -8.26 4.80 -1.63
N LEU A 43 -7.80 6.03 -1.85
CA LEU A 43 -8.21 7.18 -1.04
C LEU A 43 -9.58 7.76 -1.46
N HIS A 44 -9.97 7.66 -2.74
CA HIS A 44 -11.25 8.26 -3.19
C HIS A 44 -12.49 7.55 -2.63
N THR A 45 -12.36 6.29 -2.20
CA THR A 45 -13.47 5.51 -1.62
C THR A 45 -13.54 5.61 -0.10
N LEU A 46 -12.53 6.20 0.55
CA LEU A 46 -12.31 6.08 1.99
C LEU A 46 -13.44 6.69 2.83
N ALA A 47 -13.99 7.81 2.37
CA ALA A 47 -15.05 8.55 3.06
C ALA A 47 -16.47 8.22 2.55
N LEU A 48 -16.63 7.21 1.69
CA LEU A 48 -17.95 6.81 1.21
C LEU A 48 -18.82 6.30 2.38
N PRO A 49 -20.14 6.55 2.36
CA PRO A 49 -21.05 5.97 3.34
C PRO A 49 -20.98 4.44 3.36
N PHE A 50 -21.52 3.84 4.43
CA PHE A 50 -21.69 2.40 4.51
C PHE A 50 -22.63 1.93 3.38
N ASP A 51 -22.18 0.99 2.56
CA ASP A 51 -23.03 0.37 1.56
C ASP A 51 -23.70 -0.87 2.15
N ARG A 52 -24.89 -1.21 1.63
CA ARG A 52 -25.67 -2.37 2.05
C ARG A 52 -24.94 -3.69 1.83
N ASP A 53 -24.04 -3.74 0.86
CA ASP A 53 -23.26 -4.94 0.51
C ASP A 53 -22.00 -5.13 1.39
N SER A 54 -21.70 -4.18 2.28
CA SER A 54 -20.50 -4.19 3.12
C SER A 54 -20.68 -4.93 4.46
N TYR A 55 -21.38 -6.08 4.48
CA TYR A 55 -21.63 -6.81 5.74
C TYR A 55 -20.33 -7.12 6.52
N ASP A 56 -19.32 -7.63 5.82
CA ASP A 56 -18.03 -8.02 6.42
C ASP A 56 -17.27 -6.83 7.01
N GLU A 57 -17.38 -5.64 6.39
CA GLU A 57 -16.79 -4.41 6.90
C GLU A 57 -17.30 -4.10 8.31
N GLY A 58 -18.60 -4.30 8.53
CA GLY A 58 -19.24 -4.05 9.81
C GLY A 58 -18.74 -5.03 10.86
N VAL A 59 -18.60 -6.30 10.48
CA VAL A 59 -18.06 -7.35 11.35
C VAL A 59 -16.63 -7.00 11.77
N TYR A 60 -15.73 -6.73 10.81
CA TYR A 60 -14.33 -6.38 11.13
C TYR A 60 -14.23 -5.09 11.95
N TRP A 61 -15.05 -4.08 11.67
CA TRP A 61 -15.05 -2.85 12.45
C TRP A 61 -15.51 -3.08 13.90
N GLN A 62 -16.55 -3.89 14.12
CA GLN A 62 -16.94 -4.26 15.49
C GLN A 62 -15.86 -5.09 16.20
N THR A 63 -15.16 -5.97 15.48
CA THR A 63 -14.01 -6.69 16.03
C THR A 63 -12.91 -5.71 16.46
N LEU A 64 -12.54 -4.73 15.63
CA LEU A 64 -11.58 -3.68 15.98
C LEU A 64 -12.04 -2.85 17.19
N ARG A 65 -13.32 -2.48 17.26
CA ARG A 65 -13.88 -1.77 18.42
C ARG A 65 -13.77 -2.60 19.70
N SER A 66 -14.00 -3.90 19.63
CA SER A 66 -13.83 -4.78 20.78
C SER A 66 -12.36 -4.86 21.23
N MET A 67 -11.42 -4.90 20.28
CA MET A 67 -9.98 -4.89 20.58
C MET A 67 -9.57 -3.57 21.24
N GLY A 68 -10.05 -2.44 20.71
CA GLY A 68 -9.85 -1.10 21.29
C GLY A 68 -10.45 -0.93 22.69
N ALA A 69 -11.49 -1.72 23.02
CA ALA A 69 -12.05 -1.81 24.37
C ALA A 69 -11.28 -2.77 25.30
N GLY A 70 -10.17 -3.37 24.84
CA GLY A 70 -9.31 -4.27 25.62
C GLY A 70 -9.69 -5.75 25.54
N TYR A 71 -10.67 -6.14 24.72
CA TYR A 71 -11.02 -7.54 24.53
C TYR A 71 -10.02 -8.25 23.60
N ARG A 72 -9.69 -9.50 23.92
CA ARG A 72 -8.80 -10.32 23.09
C ARG A 72 -9.56 -10.94 21.92
N LEU A 73 -8.87 -11.11 20.80
CA LEU A 73 -9.36 -11.90 19.67
C LEU A 73 -9.64 -13.35 20.11
N TYR A 74 -10.61 -13.98 19.46
CA TYR A 74 -11.10 -15.36 19.67
C TYR A 74 -11.79 -15.62 21.02
N SER A 75 -11.57 -14.80 22.04
CA SER A 75 -12.28 -14.89 23.32
C SER A 75 -12.10 -13.61 24.16
N PRO A 76 -13.17 -12.87 24.51
CA PRO A 76 -14.59 -13.15 24.22
C PRO A 76 -15.02 -12.73 22.80
N THR A 77 -14.17 -11.99 22.08
CA THR A 77 -14.50 -11.54 20.73
C THR A 77 -14.43 -12.69 19.74
N PHE A 78 -15.57 -13.09 19.20
CA PHE A 78 -15.59 -14.09 18.13
C PHE A 78 -14.90 -13.55 16.87
N TYR A 79 -14.01 -14.34 16.29
CA TYR A 79 -13.34 -14.08 15.03
C TYR A 79 -13.00 -15.41 14.36
N SER A 80 -13.37 -15.61 13.09
CA SER A 80 -13.23 -16.90 12.41
C SER A 80 -12.02 -16.98 11.48
N GLN A 81 -11.46 -15.84 11.07
CA GLN A 81 -10.29 -15.77 10.21
C GLN A 81 -8.98 -15.80 11.02
N PRO A 82 -7.83 -16.10 10.39
CA PRO A 82 -6.51 -15.90 11.00
C PRO A 82 -6.27 -14.42 11.40
N PRO A 83 -5.49 -14.14 12.45
CA PRO A 83 -5.48 -12.82 13.09
C PRO A 83 -4.73 -11.76 12.28
N ALA A 84 -3.94 -12.16 11.28
CA ALA A 84 -2.98 -11.30 10.60
C ALA A 84 -3.61 -10.03 10.05
N PHE A 85 -4.79 -10.13 9.43
CA PHE A 85 -5.49 -8.98 8.85
C PHE A 85 -5.86 -7.92 9.91
N LEU A 86 -6.51 -8.34 11.00
CA LEU A 86 -6.88 -7.38 12.05
C LEU A 86 -5.66 -6.83 12.76
N LEU A 87 -4.65 -7.66 13.02
CA LEU A 87 -3.41 -7.21 13.64
C LEU A 87 -2.63 -6.23 12.76
N SER A 88 -2.67 -6.36 11.43
CA SER A 88 -1.97 -5.43 10.54
C SER A 88 -2.61 -4.05 10.48
N ILE A 89 -3.95 -3.97 10.58
CA ILE A 89 -4.66 -2.68 10.49
C ILE A 89 -4.92 -2.03 11.87
N TYR A 90 -4.88 -2.81 12.96
CA TYR A 90 -5.17 -2.34 14.32
C TYR A 90 -4.31 -1.15 14.78
N PRO A 91 -2.99 -1.08 14.52
CA PRO A 91 -2.19 0.08 14.96
C PRO A 91 -2.65 1.40 14.34
N ILE A 92 -3.07 1.38 13.07
CA ILE A 92 -3.61 2.57 12.39
C ILE A 92 -4.99 2.91 12.95
N TYR A 93 -5.85 1.91 13.14
CA TYR A 93 -7.15 2.11 13.76
C TYR A 93 -7.05 2.76 15.15
N GLU A 94 -6.10 2.28 15.98
CA GLU A 94 -5.88 2.78 17.33
C GLU A 94 -5.32 4.21 17.33
N LEU A 95 -4.33 4.50 16.46
CA LEU A 95 -3.67 5.80 16.41
C LEU A 95 -4.57 6.93 15.88
N PHE A 96 -5.50 6.61 14.98
CA PHE A 96 -6.33 7.59 14.28
C PHE A 96 -7.77 7.66 14.82
N GLY A 97 -7.97 7.30 16.09
CA GLY A 97 -9.19 7.61 16.84
C GLY A 97 -10.33 6.60 16.70
N GLN A 98 -10.04 5.35 16.29
CA GLN A 98 -10.97 4.23 16.33
C GLN A 98 -12.27 4.45 15.52
N THR A 99 -12.18 5.19 14.42
CA THR A 99 -13.29 5.45 13.49
C THR A 99 -13.33 4.44 12.34
N LEU A 100 -14.47 4.32 11.66
CA LEU A 100 -14.56 3.52 10.43
C LEU A 100 -13.54 4.00 9.38
N TRP A 101 -13.36 5.32 9.27
CA TRP A 101 -12.37 5.92 8.38
C TRP A 101 -10.95 5.44 8.72
N SER A 102 -10.57 5.41 10.01
CA SER A 102 -9.25 4.91 10.43
C SER A 102 -9.06 3.41 10.19
N ALA A 103 -10.12 2.61 10.32
CA ALA A 103 -10.08 1.18 9.98
C ALA A 103 -9.79 0.98 8.49
N ARG A 104 -10.49 1.73 7.63
CA ARG A 104 -10.25 1.71 6.18
C ARG A 104 -8.85 2.24 5.82
N LEU A 105 -8.38 3.29 6.50
CA LEU A 105 -7.02 3.80 6.28
C LEU A 105 -5.98 2.71 6.58
N GLY A 106 -6.16 1.93 7.63
CA GLY A 106 -5.29 0.79 7.93
C GLY A 106 -5.21 -0.21 6.78
N ILE A 107 -6.34 -0.49 6.11
CA ILE A 107 -6.36 -1.35 4.91
C ILE A 107 -5.56 -0.73 3.78
N VAL A 108 -5.73 0.57 3.52
CA VAL A 108 -4.97 1.29 2.47
C VAL A 108 -3.46 1.20 2.74
N VAL A 109 -3.03 1.41 3.98
CA VAL A 109 -1.61 1.34 4.36
C VAL A 109 -1.03 -0.06 4.16
N VAL A 110 -1.80 -1.12 4.41
CA VAL A 110 -1.35 -2.51 4.23
C VAL A 110 -1.36 -2.94 2.76
N ALA A 111 -2.25 -2.35 1.95
CA ALA A 111 -2.43 -2.72 0.56
C ALA A 111 -1.46 -2.04 -0.42
N LEU A 112 -0.89 -0.88 -0.03
CA LEU A 112 0.09 -0.12 -0.79
C LEU A 112 1.52 -0.63 -0.56
#